data_AF-A0A316A5C1-F1
#
_entry.id   AF-A0A316A5C1-F1
#
_cell.length_a   1.000
_cell.length_b   1.000
_cell.length_c   1.000
_cell.angle_alpha   90.00
_cell.angle_beta   90.00
_cell.angle_gamma   90.00
#
_symmetry.space_group_name_H-M   'P 1'
#
loop_
_entity.id
_entity.type
_entity.pdbx_description
1 polymer ?
#
loop_
_entity_poly.entity_id
_entity_poly.type
_entity_poly.pdbx_seq_one_letter_code
_entity_poly.pdbx_strand_id
1 'polypeptide(L)'
;MHQLHEHHAEHSDGAHHPPLATPFRALVRWSATGPVVVLSGEVDLCCAEQLGALRDLLQRHGQRAVVDTSEVAFMDVGGLRALLALAGDGGSLLVLRPSAAVLRLLDLLAGTATGLSVVRAGPREEALVLRETTVASDEGHGPPGTPRAPRPRRGR
;
A
#
# COMPACT_ATOMS: atom_id res chain seq x y z
N MET A 1 -65.15 16.62 -19.08
CA MET A 1 -65.36 17.49 -17.90
C MET A 1 -64.40 17.04 -16.81
N HIS A 2 -63.39 17.87 -16.58
CA HIS A 2 -62.57 18.05 -15.37
C HIS A 2 -61.39 17.12 -15.06
N GLN A 3 -60.29 17.83 -14.79
CA GLN A 3 -58.89 17.49 -14.54
C GLN A 3 -58.57 17.74 -13.04
N LEU A 4 -57.36 17.33 -12.61
CA LEU A 4 -56.60 17.76 -11.40
C LEU A 4 -56.94 17.00 -10.09
N HIS A 5 -55.99 16.50 -9.28
CA HIS A 5 -54.64 16.99 -8.96
C HIS A 5 -53.64 15.86 -8.65
N GLU A 6 -52.42 16.04 -9.14
CA GLU A 6 -51.19 15.47 -8.60
C GLU A 6 -50.96 15.97 -7.16
N HIS A 7 -50.47 15.10 -6.28
CA HIS A 7 -49.64 15.53 -5.16
C HIS A 7 -48.42 14.61 -5.06
N HIS A 8 -47.38 15.08 -5.76
CA HIS A 8 -45.96 14.99 -5.43
C HIS A 8 -45.75 14.91 -3.91
N ALA A 9 -45.18 13.81 -3.42
CA ALA A 9 -44.54 13.76 -2.10
C ALA A 9 -43.11 13.27 -2.30
N GLU A 10 -42.30 14.19 -2.78
CA GLU A 10 -40.87 14.05 -2.96
C GLU A 10 -40.19 14.89 -1.86
N HIS A 11 -39.12 14.32 -1.31
CA HIS A 11 -38.07 14.97 -0.51
C HIS A 11 -38.34 15.28 0.97
N SER A 12 -37.65 14.53 1.84
CA SER A 12 -36.40 15.05 2.44
C SER A 12 -35.75 13.96 3.29
N ASP A 13 -35.10 12.99 2.65
CA ASP A 13 -34.06 12.22 3.34
C ASP A 13 -32.78 13.05 3.27
N GLY A 14 -32.24 13.41 4.43
CA GLY A 14 -31.09 14.30 4.60
C GLY A 14 -29.79 13.62 4.18
N ALA A 15 -29.69 13.27 2.90
CA ALA A 15 -28.50 12.72 2.29
C ALA A 15 -27.38 13.78 2.37
N HIS A 16 -26.52 13.64 3.38
CA HIS A 16 -25.14 14.05 3.27
C HIS A 16 -24.52 13.22 2.15
N HIS A 17 -24.78 13.58 0.89
CA HIS A 17 -23.98 13.11 -0.22
C HIS A 17 -22.60 13.73 -0.01
N PRO A 18 -21.55 12.96 0.32
CA PRO A 18 -20.21 13.50 0.20
C PRO A 18 -20.03 13.98 -1.25
N PRO A 19 -19.26 15.05 -1.48
CA PRO A 19 -18.92 15.44 -2.85
C PRO A 19 -18.37 14.22 -3.59
N LEU A 20 -18.76 14.09 -4.87
CA LEU A 20 -18.40 13.00 -5.78
C LEU A 20 -16.99 12.44 -5.47
N ALA A 21 -16.91 11.13 -5.21
CA ALA A 21 -15.66 10.41 -4.97
C ALA A 21 -14.60 10.88 -5.98
N THR A 22 -13.42 11.29 -5.49
CA THR A 22 -12.41 11.85 -6.38
C THR A 22 -11.75 10.69 -7.13
N PRO A 23 -11.91 10.57 -8.46
CA PRO A 23 -11.50 9.37 -9.17
C PRO A 23 -9.99 9.17 -9.04
N PHE A 24 -9.59 7.93 -8.77
CA PHE A 24 -8.19 7.54 -8.77
C PHE A 24 -7.53 7.85 -10.12
N ARG A 25 -6.33 8.43 -10.07
CA ARG A 25 -5.45 8.57 -11.23
C ARG A 25 -4.01 8.26 -10.83
N ALA A 26 -3.30 7.61 -11.75
CA ALA A 26 -1.87 7.40 -11.68
C ALA A 26 -1.21 7.92 -12.96
N LEU A 27 -0.20 8.78 -12.80
CA LEU A 27 0.58 9.34 -13.90
C LEU A 27 2.07 9.05 -13.67
N VAL A 28 2.76 8.54 -14.68
CA VAL A 28 4.21 8.34 -14.60
C VAL A 28 4.92 9.62 -15.03
N ARG A 29 5.74 10.18 -14.15
CA ARG A 29 6.68 11.26 -14.45
C ARG A 29 8.11 10.75 -14.40
N TRP A 30 8.90 11.07 -15.42
CA TRP A 30 10.32 10.74 -15.44
C TRP A 30 11.13 11.77 -14.67
N SER A 31 12.08 11.29 -13.87
CA SER A 31 13.05 12.10 -13.14
C SER A 31 14.48 11.65 -13.45
N ALA A 32 15.48 12.39 -12.97
CA ALA A 32 16.89 12.03 -13.14
C ALA A 32 17.24 10.66 -12.52
N THR A 33 16.48 10.20 -11.53
CA THR A 33 16.73 8.95 -10.80
C THR A 33 15.80 7.80 -11.21
N GLY A 34 14.89 8.02 -12.16
CA GLY A 34 13.93 7.01 -12.62
C GLY A 34 12.47 7.49 -12.63
N PRO A 35 11.52 6.57 -12.90
CA PRO A 35 10.09 6.87 -12.92
C PRO A 35 9.54 7.16 -11.52
N VAL A 36 8.65 8.16 -11.44
CA VAL A 36 7.86 8.51 -10.25
C VAL A 36 6.40 8.39 -10.62
N VAL A 37 5.63 7.62 -9.86
CA VAL A 37 4.17 7.51 -10.04
C VAL A 37 3.49 8.60 -9.20
N VAL A 38 2.91 9.59 -9.87
CA VAL A 38 2.10 10.62 -9.23
C VAL A 38 0.67 10.13 -9.10
N LEU A 39 0.18 10.10 -7.87
CA LEU A 39 -1.14 9.59 -7.50
C LEU A 39 -2.05 10.74 -7.09
N SER A 40 -3.32 10.67 -7.51
CA SER A 40 -4.35 11.61 -7.09
C SER A 40 -5.71 10.92 -6.90
N GLY A 41 -6.55 11.50 -6.05
CA GLY A 41 -7.87 10.95 -5.73
C GLY A 41 -7.81 9.92 -4.61
N GLU A 42 -8.66 8.90 -4.70
CA GLU A 42 -8.79 7.86 -3.67
C GLU A 42 -7.93 6.64 -4.01
N VAL A 43 -7.14 6.15 -3.05
CA VAL A 43 -6.29 4.97 -3.22
C VAL A 43 -6.78 3.86 -2.30
N ASP A 44 -7.53 2.92 -2.87
CA ASP A 44 -8.17 1.82 -2.16
C ASP A 44 -7.82 0.46 -2.79
N LEU A 45 -8.49 -0.60 -2.34
CA LEU A 45 -8.33 -1.95 -2.89
C LEU A 45 -8.69 -2.04 -4.39
N CYS A 46 -9.61 -1.22 -4.89
CA CYS A 46 -10.04 -1.23 -6.30
C CYS A 46 -8.96 -0.70 -7.25
N CYS A 47 -8.00 0.07 -6.72
CA CYS A 47 -6.88 0.62 -7.49
C CYS A 47 -5.80 -0.44 -7.84
N ALA A 48 -5.89 -1.65 -7.26
CA ALA A 48 -4.84 -2.67 -7.35
C ALA A 48 -4.50 -3.10 -8.78
N GLU A 49 -5.50 -3.22 -9.67
CA GLU A 49 -5.25 -3.60 -11.07
C GLU A 49 -4.46 -2.52 -11.82
N GLN A 50 -4.89 -1.26 -11.71
CA GLN A 50 -4.24 -0.13 -12.36
C GLN A 50 -2.82 0.10 -11.84
N LEU A 51 -2.60 -0.07 -10.54
CA LEU A 51 -1.27 -0.03 -9.94
C LEU A 51 -0.42 -1.22 -10.40
N GLY A 52 -1.00 -2.42 -10.46
CA GLY A 52 -0.33 -3.64 -10.93
C GLY A 52 0.24 -3.50 -12.34
N ALA A 53 -0.46 -2.81 -13.24
CA ALA A 53 0.01 -2.53 -14.60
C ALA A 53 1.30 -1.67 -14.64
N LEU A 54 1.60 -0.92 -13.57
CA LEU A 54 2.81 -0.10 -13.46
C LEU A 54 4.01 -0.86 -12.86
N ARG A 55 3.77 -2.03 -12.24
CA ARG A 55 4.81 -2.77 -11.50
C ARG A 55 5.99 -3.14 -12.40
N ASP A 56 5.72 -3.70 -13.57
CA ASP A 56 6.78 -4.16 -14.50
C ASP A 56 7.62 -3.00 -15.04
N LEU A 57 7.02 -1.81 -15.17
CA LEU A 57 7.77 -0.59 -15.48
C LEU A 57 8.71 -0.23 -14.33
N LEU A 58 8.19 -0.17 -13.11
CA LEU A 58 8.97 0.24 -11.94
C LEU A 58 10.10 -0.74 -11.61
N GLN A 59 9.85 -2.04 -11.66
CA GLN A 59 10.83 -3.08 -11.34
C GLN A 59 12.03 -3.09 -12.31
N ARG A 60 11.84 -2.69 -13.58
CA ARG A 60 12.94 -2.51 -14.53
C ARG A 60 13.92 -1.40 -14.14
N HIS A 61 13.50 -0.48 -13.28
CA HIS A 61 14.32 0.63 -12.79
C HIS A 61 14.85 0.43 -11.36
N GLY A 62 14.55 -0.72 -10.73
CA GLY A 62 15.12 -1.13 -9.46
C GLY A 62 14.10 -1.66 -8.46
N GLN A 63 14.60 -2.11 -7.30
CA GLN A 63 13.81 -2.65 -6.19
C GLN A 63 13.19 -1.55 -5.29
N ARG A 64 13.19 -0.30 -5.77
CA ARG A 64 12.60 0.84 -5.08
C ARG A 64 11.58 1.51 -5.99
N ALA A 65 10.31 1.30 -5.69
CA ALA A 65 9.22 2.06 -6.31
C ALA A 65 9.18 3.47 -5.70
N VAL A 66 8.94 4.49 -6.53
CA VAL A 66 8.80 5.88 -6.07
C VAL A 66 7.41 6.38 -6.43
N VAL A 67 6.67 6.84 -5.43
CA VAL A 67 5.32 7.38 -5.59
C VAL A 67 5.26 8.79 -4.99
N ASP A 68 4.48 9.66 -5.62
CA ASP A 68 4.14 10.96 -5.09
C ASP A 68 2.66 10.96 -4.73
N THR A 69 2.35 11.23 -3.46
CA THR A 69 0.99 11.13 -2.92
C THR A 69 0.41 12.48 -2.51
N SER A 70 0.99 13.59 -2.99
CA SER A 70 0.57 14.94 -2.62
C SER A 70 -0.91 15.23 -2.88
N GLU A 71 -1.47 14.66 -3.95
CA GLU A 71 -2.87 14.86 -4.38
C GLU A 71 -3.79 13.69 -3.99
N VAL A 72 -3.33 12.79 -3.11
CA VAL A 72 -4.15 11.68 -2.59
C VAL A 72 -5.10 12.20 -1.52
N ALA A 73 -6.39 12.12 -1.78
CA ALA A 73 -7.45 12.59 -0.90
C ALA A 73 -7.88 11.54 0.15
N PHE A 74 -7.71 10.26 -0.16
CA PHE A 74 -8.06 9.14 0.73
C PHE A 74 -7.14 7.95 0.49
N MET A 75 -6.84 7.19 1.55
CA MET A 75 -6.14 5.92 1.45
C MET A 75 -6.60 4.95 2.54
N ASP A 76 -6.83 3.69 2.15
CA ASP A 76 -7.07 2.59 3.08
C ASP A 76 -5.90 1.58 3.10
N VAL A 77 -6.03 0.54 3.94
CA VAL A 77 -5.00 -0.51 4.06
C VAL A 77 -4.87 -1.33 2.75
N GLY A 78 -5.95 -1.51 1.99
CA GLY A 78 -5.94 -2.21 0.71
C GLY A 78 -5.13 -1.46 -0.34
N GLY A 79 -5.35 -0.15 -0.45
CA GLY A 79 -4.59 0.75 -1.30
C GLY A 79 -3.12 0.83 -0.89
N LEU A 80 -2.83 0.93 0.40
CA LEU A 80 -1.45 0.90 0.89
C LEU A 80 -0.72 -0.40 0.51
N ARG A 81 -1.36 -1.56 0.65
CA ARG A 81 -0.81 -2.85 0.23
C ARG A 81 -0.58 -2.91 -1.28
N ALA A 82 -1.51 -2.38 -2.07
CA ALA A 82 -1.35 -2.29 -3.53
C ALA A 82 -0.12 -1.43 -3.91
N LEU A 83 0.15 -0.34 -3.17
CA LEU A 83 1.35 0.46 -3.38
C LEU A 83 2.64 -0.26 -2.97
N LEU A 84 2.65 -0.99 -1.86
CA LEU A 84 3.82 -1.78 -1.43
C LEU A 84 4.18 -2.84 -2.49
N ALA A 85 3.18 -3.47 -3.09
CA ALA A 85 3.38 -4.47 -4.14
C ALA A 85 4.08 -3.93 -5.40
N LEU A 86 4.08 -2.61 -5.63
CA LEU A 86 4.84 -1.98 -6.72
C LEU A 86 6.35 -2.19 -6.57
N ALA A 87 6.84 -2.27 -5.33
CA ALA A 87 8.27 -2.43 -5.05
C ALA A 87 8.77 -3.86 -5.29
N GLY A 88 7.87 -4.83 -5.43
CA GLY A 88 8.21 -6.26 -5.49
C GLY A 88 8.67 -6.84 -4.15
N ASP A 89 8.87 -8.15 -4.14
CA ASP A 89 9.23 -8.89 -2.93
C ASP A 89 10.57 -8.41 -2.35
N GLY A 90 10.57 -8.02 -1.07
CA GLY A 90 11.76 -7.50 -0.37
C GLY A 90 12.18 -6.07 -0.77
N GLY A 91 11.45 -5.45 -1.70
CA GLY A 91 11.67 -4.09 -2.16
C GLY A 91 11.34 -3.01 -1.12
N SER A 92 11.38 -1.76 -1.57
CA SER A 92 10.97 -0.62 -0.76
C SER A 92 10.14 0.37 -1.57
N LEU A 93 9.18 1.02 -0.93
CA LEU A 93 8.37 2.08 -1.51
C LEU A 93 8.83 3.42 -0.94
N LEU A 94 9.35 4.31 -1.77
CA LEU A 94 9.60 5.70 -1.43
C LEU A 94 8.35 6.52 -1.71
N VAL A 95 7.74 7.06 -0.66
CA VAL A 95 6.60 7.96 -0.71
C VAL A 95 7.10 9.40 -0.60
N LEU A 96 6.89 10.18 -1.65
CA LEU A 96 7.20 11.61 -1.71
C LEU A 96 5.97 12.44 -1.37
N ARG A 97 6.19 13.53 -0.62
CA ARG A 97 5.16 14.52 -0.26
C ARG A 97 3.86 13.88 0.26
N PRO A 98 3.93 13.02 1.29
CA PRO A 98 2.76 12.30 1.79
C PRO A 98 1.63 13.26 2.17
N SER A 99 0.44 13.05 1.58
CA SER A 99 -0.74 13.82 1.95
C SER A 99 -1.19 13.55 3.39
N ALA A 100 -2.05 14.41 3.92
CA ALA A 100 -2.65 14.23 5.24
C ALA A 100 -3.38 12.89 5.39
N ALA A 101 -4.02 12.40 4.30
CA ALA A 101 -4.70 11.09 4.30
C ALA A 101 -3.69 9.94 4.49
N VAL A 102 -2.57 9.99 3.76
CA VAL A 102 -1.49 8.99 3.88
C VAL A 102 -0.86 9.04 5.27
N LEU A 103 -0.51 10.23 5.77
CA LEU A 103 0.08 10.39 7.09
C LEU A 103 -0.85 9.87 8.20
N ARG A 104 -2.15 10.19 8.12
CA ARG A 104 -3.17 9.71 9.06
C ARG A 104 -3.29 8.19 9.05
N LEU A 105 -3.31 7.56 7.87
CA LEU A 105 -3.34 6.09 7.80
C LEU A 105 -2.11 5.49 8.47
N LEU A 106 -0.91 6.02 8.17
CA LEU A 106 0.33 5.53 8.79
C LEU A 106 0.33 5.70 10.32
N ASP A 107 -0.22 6.80 10.83
CA ASP A 107 -0.39 7.00 12.28
C ASP A 107 -1.37 6.00 12.90
N LEU A 108 -2.47 5.68 12.21
CA LEU A 108 -3.44 4.67 12.67
C LEU A 108 -2.84 3.26 12.69
N LEU A 109 -1.92 2.96 11.78
CA LEU A 109 -1.24 1.65 11.73
C LEU A 109 -0.05 1.59 12.68
N ALA A 110 0.42 2.71 13.23
CA ALA A 110 1.53 2.73 14.15
C ALA A 110 1.22 1.90 15.41
N GLY A 111 2.10 0.96 15.76
CA GLY A 111 1.92 0.09 16.92
C GLY A 111 0.96 -1.09 16.70
N THR A 112 0.43 -1.28 15.49
CA THR A 112 -0.36 -2.46 15.13
C THR A 112 0.53 -3.52 14.46
N ALA A 113 0.20 -4.80 14.64
CA ALA A 113 0.90 -5.91 14.01
C ALA A 113 0.52 -6.04 12.52
N THR A 114 0.92 -5.06 11.71
CA THR A 114 0.58 -4.98 10.27
C THR A 114 1.65 -5.54 9.34
N GLY A 115 2.82 -5.91 9.87
CA GLY A 115 3.96 -6.31 9.05
C GLY A 115 4.49 -5.16 8.19
N LEU A 116 4.26 -3.90 8.58
CA LEU A 116 4.76 -2.72 7.89
C LEU A 116 5.91 -2.08 8.69
N SER A 117 7.02 -1.81 8.01
CA SER A 117 8.14 -1.01 8.52
C SER A 117 8.13 0.36 7.84
N VAL A 118 8.06 1.42 8.66
CA VAL A 118 8.14 2.82 8.20
C VAL A 118 9.48 3.40 8.61
N VAL A 119 10.33 3.70 7.61
CA VAL A 119 11.64 4.34 7.79
C VAL A 119 11.58 5.75 7.22
N ARG A 120 12.02 6.76 7.98
CA ARG A 120 12.04 8.15 7.49
C ARG A 120 13.23 8.39 6.56
N ALA A 121 13.00 9.06 5.45
CA ALA A 121 14.03 9.47 4.48
C ALA A 121 14.11 11.00 4.33
N GLY A 122 13.83 11.72 5.42
CA GLY A 122 13.73 13.18 5.48
C GLY A 122 12.70 13.62 6.53
N PRO A 123 12.28 14.90 6.52
CA PRO A 123 11.06 15.34 7.19
C PRO A 123 9.88 14.45 6.78
N ARG A 124 8.99 14.18 7.73
CA ARG A 124 7.92 13.19 7.55
C ARG A 124 6.97 13.57 6.41
N GLU A 125 6.81 14.86 6.19
CA GLU A 125 5.97 15.50 5.20
C GLU A 125 6.63 15.56 3.82
N GLU A 126 7.94 15.28 3.73
CA GLU A 126 8.70 15.32 2.48
C GLU A 126 8.92 13.93 1.90
N ALA A 127 9.37 12.97 2.72
CA ALA A 127 9.70 11.63 2.23
C ALA A 127 9.66 10.53 3.31
N LEU A 128 9.04 9.41 2.96
CA LEU A 128 8.97 8.19 3.77
C LEU A 128 9.36 6.97 2.94
N VAL A 129 10.07 6.03 3.55
CA VAL A 129 10.37 4.72 2.97
C VAL A 129 9.56 3.66 3.70
N LEU A 130 8.72 2.96 2.96
CA LEU A 130 7.87 1.89 3.47
C LEU A 130 8.41 0.54 2.98
N ARG A 131 8.40 -0.47 3.85
CA ARG A 131 8.78 -1.84 3.51
C ARG A 131 7.84 -2.80 4.20
N GLU A 132 7.51 -3.91 3.53
CA GLU A 132 6.92 -5.04 4.24
C GLU A 132 8.00 -5.67 5.13
N THR A 133 7.68 -5.79 6.40
CA THR A 133 8.43 -6.60 7.34
C THR A 133 7.93 -8.02 7.18
N THR A 134 8.79 -8.90 6.68
CA THR A 134 8.60 -10.32 6.97
C THR A 134 8.72 -10.45 8.48
N VAL A 135 7.60 -10.69 9.16
CA VAL A 135 7.68 -11.35 10.46
C VAL A 135 8.41 -12.65 10.14
N ALA A 136 9.65 -12.77 10.63
CA ALA A 136 10.30 -14.06 10.68
C ALA A 136 9.30 -14.95 11.41
N SER A 137 8.64 -15.84 10.66
CA SER A 137 8.01 -16.99 11.27
C SER A 137 9.12 -17.59 12.11
N ASP A 138 9.00 -17.48 13.43
CA ASP A 138 9.79 -18.25 14.37
C ASP A 138 9.36 -19.71 14.21
N GLU A 139 9.64 -20.28 13.04
CA GLU A 139 9.61 -21.71 12.83
C GLU A 139 10.83 -22.23 13.55
N GLY A 140 10.60 -22.67 14.78
CA GLY A 140 11.58 -23.15 15.72
C GLY A 140 12.68 -23.95 15.04
N HIS A 141 13.84 -23.32 14.92
CA HIS A 141 15.08 -23.99 14.57
C HIS A 141 15.52 -24.82 15.79
N GLY A 142 14.92 -26.01 15.95
CA GLY A 142 15.56 -27.07 16.70
C GLY A 142 16.94 -27.33 16.09
N PRO A 143 18.01 -27.49 16.90
CA PRO A 143 19.35 -27.62 16.37
C PRO A 143 19.40 -28.82 15.41
N PRO A 144 20.20 -28.75 14.32
CA PRO A 144 20.38 -29.88 13.42
C PRO A 144 20.89 -31.07 14.24
N GLY A 145 20.07 -32.12 14.29
CA GLY A 145 20.44 -33.38 14.91
C GLY A 145 21.78 -33.82 14.37
N THR A 146 22.76 -33.97 15.25
CA THR A 146 24.07 -34.48 14.89
C THR A 146 23.91 -35.86 14.23
N PRO A 147 24.63 -36.16 13.13
CA PRO A 147 24.62 -37.50 12.58
C PRO A 147 25.14 -38.47 13.64
N ARG A 148 24.26 -39.36 14.09
CA ARG A 148 24.59 -40.40 15.08
C ARG A 148 25.63 -41.33 14.45
N ALA A 149 26.86 -41.29 14.95
CA ALA A 149 27.97 -42.10 14.46
C ALA A 149 27.61 -43.61 14.49
N PRO A 150 28.06 -44.41 13.50
CA PRO A 150 27.82 -45.85 13.47
C PRO A 150 28.56 -46.53 14.63
N ARG A 151 27.83 -47.40 15.36
CA ARG A 151 28.39 -48.19 16.47
C ARG A 151 29.48 -49.13 15.95
N PRO A 152 30.64 -49.26 16.63
CA PRO A 152 31.64 -50.25 16.25
C PRO A 152 31.08 -51.66 16.46
N ARG A 153 31.11 -52.48 15.40
CA ARG A 153 30.91 -53.93 15.50
C ARG A 153 32.06 -54.52 16.32
N ARG A 154 31.76 -54.98 17.54
CA ARG A 154 32.69 -55.81 18.31
C ARG A 154 32.92 -57.12 17.55
N GLY A 155 34.17 -57.36 17.18
CA GLY A 155 34.62 -58.59 16.55
C GLY A 155 34.44 -59.80 17.47
N ARG A 156 34.33 -60.96 16.83
CA ARG A 156 34.50 -62.27 17.44
C ARG A 156 35.34 -63.11 16.49
#